data_AF-A6NWV4-F1
#
_entry.id   AF-A6NWV4-F1
#
_cell.length_a   1.000
_cell.length_b   1.000
_cell.length_c   1.000
_cell.angle_alpha   90.00
_cell.angle_beta   90.00
_cell.angle_gamma   90.00
#
_symmetry.space_group_name_H-M   'P 1'
#
loop_
_entity.id
_entity.type
_entity.pdbx_description
1 polymer ?
#
loop_
_entity_poly.entity_id
_entity_poly.type
_entity_poly.pdbx_seq_one_letter_code
_entity_poly.pdbx_strand_id
1 'polypeptide(L)'
;MKETIFEQVATAASVLKLDLSAEEFALFAEDQEFSETGLEAVQMLFSYLSEKKQQTTIQTLLKLSRLPTKVPKTFENFDFSLLKGERCGASEGSGVLECHLLSPKPSLYWSGRYR
;
A
#
# COMPACT_ATOMS: atom_id res chain seq x y z
N MET A 1 7.25 -23.72 5.79
CA MET A 1 6.14 -24.61 6.17
C MET A 1 5.06 -24.41 5.11
N LYS A 2 4.46 -25.48 4.57
CA LYS A 2 3.36 -25.31 3.61
C LYS A 2 2.08 -25.04 4.40
N GLU A 3 1.43 -23.92 4.12
CA GLU A 3 0.14 -23.59 4.74
C GLU A 3 -0.94 -24.53 4.20
N THR A 4 -1.83 -25.00 5.08
CA THR A 4 -2.96 -25.86 4.68
C THR A 4 -4.01 -25.05 3.94
N ILE A 5 -4.92 -25.72 3.22
CA ILE A 5 -6.03 -25.06 2.51
C ILE A 5 -6.88 -24.23 3.47
N PHE A 6 -7.08 -24.70 4.70
CA PHE A 6 -7.88 -24.00 5.72
C PHE A 6 -7.22 -22.69 6.18
N GLU A 7 -5.90 -22.70 6.41
CA GLU A 7 -5.15 -21.49 6.79
C GLU A 7 -5.13 -20.45 5.68
N GLN A 8 -5.05 -20.90 4.42
CA GLN A 8 -5.10 -20.02 3.25
C GLN A 8 -6.47 -19.33 3.14
N VAL A 9 -7.56 -20.08 3.36
CA VAL A 9 -8.92 -19.53 3.37
C VAL A 9 -9.10 -18.54 4.51
N ALA A 10 -8.63 -18.85 5.72
CA ALA A 10 -8.71 -17.94 6.87
C ALA A 10 -7.92 -16.65 6.65
N THR A 11 -6.74 -16.75 6.03
CA THR A 11 -5.91 -15.59 5.67
C THR A 11 -6.61 -14.73 4.62
N ALA A 12 -7.18 -15.33 3.57
CA ALA A 12 -7.94 -14.62 2.56
C ALA A 12 -9.22 -13.98 3.15
N ALA A 13 -9.90 -14.66 4.06
CA ALA A 13 -11.06 -14.13 4.79
C ALA A 13 -10.68 -12.91 5.63
N SER A 14 -9.53 -12.94 6.30
CA SER A 14 -8.98 -11.81 7.06
C SER A 14 -8.73 -10.59 6.17
N VAL A 15 -8.16 -10.78 4.97
CA VAL A 15 -8.02 -9.70 3.97
C VAL A 15 -9.38 -9.14 3.59
N LEU A 16 -10.39 -10.01 3.45
CA LEU A 16 -11.77 -9.62 3.15
C LEU A 16 -12.49 -8.95 4.34
N LYS A 17 -11.91 -8.98 5.55
CA LYS A 17 -12.52 -8.53 6.82
C LYS A 17 -13.74 -9.36 7.20
N LEU A 18 -13.64 -10.66 6.99
CA LEU A 18 -14.62 -11.64 7.45
C LEU A 18 -14.10 -12.29 8.72
N ASP A 19 -14.99 -12.49 9.69
CA ASP A 19 -14.70 -13.22 10.91
C ASP A 19 -14.87 -14.72 10.61
N LEU A 20 -13.87 -15.31 9.98
CA LEU A 20 -13.82 -16.74 9.66
C LEU A 20 -12.43 -17.30 9.97
N SER A 21 -12.36 -18.19 10.95
CA SER A 21 -11.13 -18.91 11.34
C SER A 21 -10.94 -20.20 10.55
N ALA A 22 -9.71 -20.73 10.56
CA ALA A 22 -9.40 -22.01 9.91
C ALA A 22 -10.13 -23.19 10.57
N GLU A 23 -10.31 -23.15 11.90
CA GLU A 23 -11.01 -24.17 12.67
C GLU A 23 -12.51 -24.21 12.33
N GLU A 24 -13.17 -23.05 12.30
CA GLU A 24 -14.58 -22.95 11.91
C GLU A 24 -14.81 -23.43 10.48
N PHE A 25 -13.92 -23.07 9.55
CA PHE A 25 -14.02 -23.52 8.17
C PHE A 25 -13.80 -25.04 8.04
N ALA A 26 -12.87 -25.62 8.81
CA ALA A 26 -12.64 -27.07 8.83
C ALA A 26 -13.87 -27.84 9.34
N LEU A 27 -14.48 -27.39 10.45
CA LEU A 27 -15.72 -27.97 10.98
C LEU A 27 -16.86 -27.88 9.96
N PHE A 28 -17.02 -26.72 9.33
CA PHE A 28 -18.04 -26.53 8.29
C PHE A 28 -17.82 -27.46 7.08
N ALA A 29 -16.58 -27.63 6.65
CA ALA A 29 -16.25 -28.52 5.54
C ALA A 29 -16.51 -30.00 5.88
N GLU A 30 -16.27 -30.41 7.13
CA GLU A 30 -16.59 -31.75 7.62
C GLU A 30 -18.11 -31.96 7.68
N ASP A 31 -18.86 -31.01 8.24
CA ASP A 31 -20.33 -31.07 8.34
C ASP A 31 -21.01 -31.10 6.96
N GLN A 32 -20.41 -30.48 5.95
CA GLN A 32 -20.92 -30.45 4.57
C GLN A 32 -20.30 -31.53 3.67
N GLU A 33 -19.45 -32.41 4.23
CA GLU A 33 -18.77 -33.49 3.51
C GLU A 33 -18.07 -33.00 2.22
N PHE A 34 -17.35 -31.87 2.32
CA PHE A 34 -16.66 -31.31 1.16
C PHE A 34 -15.62 -32.28 0.60
N SER A 35 -15.71 -32.52 -0.72
CA SER A 35 -14.65 -33.19 -1.45
C SER A 35 -13.39 -32.32 -1.51
N GLU A 36 -12.24 -32.95 -1.74
CA GLU A 36 -10.96 -32.24 -1.95
C GLU A 36 -11.08 -31.18 -3.05
N THR A 37 -11.76 -31.51 -4.15
CA THR A 37 -12.07 -30.57 -5.24
C THR A 37 -12.97 -29.41 -4.81
N GLY A 38 -13.90 -29.65 -3.88
CA GLY A 38 -14.76 -28.61 -3.30
C GLY A 38 -13.97 -27.64 -2.44
N LEU A 39 -13.07 -28.17 -1.60
CA LEU A 39 -12.15 -27.37 -0.79
C LEU A 39 -11.24 -26.50 -1.65
N GLU A 40 -10.67 -27.06 -2.71
CA GLU A 40 -9.85 -26.31 -3.68
C GLU A 40 -10.66 -25.21 -4.38
N ALA A 41 -11.90 -25.48 -4.79
CA ALA A 41 -12.76 -24.49 -5.43
C ALA A 41 -13.07 -23.30 -4.50
N VAL A 42 -13.35 -23.57 -3.23
CA VAL A 42 -13.56 -22.53 -2.22
C VAL A 42 -12.28 -21.74 -1.99
N GLN A 43 -11.14 -22.41 -1.85
CA GLN A 43 -9.83 -21.77 -1.71
C GLN A 43 -9.51 -20.85 -2.89
N MET A 44 -9.79 -21.28 -4.12
CA MET A 44 -9.56 -20.48 -5.32
C MET A 44 -10.45 -19.23 -5.33
N LEU A 45 -11.72 -19.39 -4.93
CA LEU A 45 -12.66 -18.27 -4.87
C LEU A 45 -12.22 -17.22 -3.83
N PHE A 46 -11.84 -17.65 -2.63
CA PHE A 46 -11.35 -16.75 -1.58
C PHE A 46 -10.06 -16.04 -2.00
N SER A 47 -9.14 -16.76 -2.63
CA SER A 47 -7.90 -16.19 -3.18
C SER A 47 -8.21 -15.09 -4.20
N TYR A 48 -9.06 -15.39 -5.20
CA TYR A 48 -9.48 -14.43 -6.22
C TYR A 48 -10.12 -13.17 -5.62
N LEU A 49 -11.03 -13.32 -4.65
CA LEU A 49 -11.70 -12.20 -4.00
C LEU A 49 -10.71 -11.34 -3.19
N SER A 50 -9.79 -11.98 -2.48
CA SER A 50 -8.76 -11.28 -1.69
C SER A 50 -7.86 -10.41 -2.59
N GLU A 51 -7.39 -10.97 -3.72
CA GLU A 51 -6.58 -10.26 -4.71
C GLU A 51 -7.35 -9.07 -5.31
N LYS A 52 -8.61 -9.29 -5.71
CA LYS A 52 -9.47 -8.24 -6.27
C LYS A 52 -9.64 -7.07 -5.29
N LYS A 53 -9.79 -7.34 -3.99
CA LYS A 53 -9.88 -6.30 -2.95
C LYS A 53 -8.55 -5.55 -2.79
N GLN A 54 -7.43 -6.25 -2.76
CA GLN A 54 -6.10 -5.63 -2.69
C GLN A 54 -5.86 -4.70 -3.89
N GLN A 55 -6.12 -5.17 -5.10
CA GLN A 55 -5.97 -4.36 -6.32
C GLN A 55 -6.86 -3.12 -6.30
N THR A 56 -8.12 -3.25 -5.88
CA THR A 56 -9.03 -2.11 -5.75
C THR A 56 -8.53 -1.10 -4.72
N THR A 57 -7.98 -1.58 -3.59
CA THR A 57 -7.40 -0.73 -2.54
C THR A 57 -6.17 0.02 -3.07
N ILE A 58 -5.26 -0.68 -3.74
CA ILE A 58 -4.07 -0.07 -4.37
C ILE A 58 -4.50 1.01 -5.36
N GLN A 59 -5.41 0.68 -6.29
CA GLN A 59 -5.89 1.65 -7.28
C GLN A 59 -6.56 2.87 -6.63
N THR A 60 -7.32 2.65 -5.55
CA THR A 60 -7.99 3.73 -4.83
C THR A 60 -6.96 4.61 -4.11
N LEU A 61 -6.00 4.03 -3.40
CA LEU A 61 -4.92 4.77 -2.74
C LEU A 61 -4.08 5.55 -3.75
N LEU A 62 -3.73 4.97 -4.89
CA LEU A 62 -3.02 5.67 -5.97
C LEU A 62 -3.82 6.86 -6.51
N LYS A 63 -5.14 6.69 -6.72
CA LYS A 63 -6.02 7.78 -7.17
C LYS A 63 -6.16 8.90 -6.13
N LEU A 64 -6.36 8.54 -4.86
CA LEU A 64 -6.60 9.50 -3.78
C LEU A 64 -5.33 10.23 -3.33
N SER A 65 -4.18 9.57 -3.38
CA SER A 65 -2.88 10.16 -2.98
C SER A 65 -2.37 11.24 -3.92
N ARG A 66 -3.03 11.47 -5.07
CA ARG A 66 -2.62 12.43 -6.12
C ARG A 66 -1.18 12.22 -6.58
N LEU A 67 -0.65 11.00 -6.43
CA LEU A 67 0.71 10.69 -6.85
C LEU A 67 0.80 10.78 -8.38
N PRO A 68 1.84 11.44 -8.92
CA PRO A 68 2.11 11.41 -10.35
C PRO A 68 2.30 9.95 -10.79
N THR A 69 1.34 9.42 -11.53
CA THR A 69 1.37 8.03 -12.05
C THR A 69 2.16 7.89 -13.35
N LYS A 70 2.58 9.01 -13.95
CA LYS A 70 3.56 9.04 -15.03
C LYS A 70 4.93 9.35 -14.43
N VAL A 71 5.98 8.76 -14.98
CA VAL A 71 7.36 9.24 -14.75
C VAL A 71 7.32 10.75 -15.00
N PRO A 72 7.64 11.60 -14.01
CA PRO A 72 7.62 13.03 -14.20
C PRO A 72 8.59 13.33 -15.33
N LYS A 73 8.06 13.81 -16.46
CA LYS A 73 8.90 14.42 -17.48
C LYS A 73 9.48 15.65 -16.80
N THR A 74 10.79 15.56 -16.58
CA THR A 74 11.69 16.63 -16.15
C THR A 74 11.60 17.09 -14.68
N PHE A 75 12.37 16.40 -13.83
CA PHE A 75 13.15 17.08 -12.77
C PHE A 75 14.04 18.20 -13.38
N GLU A 76 14.34 18.09 -14.69
CA GLU A 76 15.08 19.07 -15.49
C GLU A 76 14.36 20.42 -15.67
N ASN A 77 13.04 20.51 -15.48
CA ASN A 77 12.28 21.78 -15.57
C ASN A 77 11.80 22.25 -14.18
N PHE A 78 12.30 21.65 -13.11
CA PHE A 78 12.07 22.16 -11.77
C PHE A 78 13.02 23.34 -11.54
N ASP A 79 12.47 24.54 -11.38
CA ASP A 79 13.27 25.72 -11.10
C ASP A 79 13.71 25.73 -9.62
N PHE A 80 14.87 25.15 -9.35
CA PHE A 80 15.49 25.16 -8.02
C PHE A 80 15.80 26.57 -7.50
N SER A 81 15.72 27.61 -8.34
CA SER A 81 15.82 29.00 -7.90
C SER A 81 14.65 29.38 -6.96
N LEU A 82 13.51 28.68 -7.05
CA LEU A 82 12.36 28.84 -6.16
C LEU A 82 12.59 28.23 -4.76
N LEU A 83 13.57 27.33 -4.61
CA LEU A 83 13.95 26.73 -3.32
C LEU A 83 14.90 27.60 -2.50
N LYS A 84 15.14 28.85 -2.92
CA LYS A 84 15.87 29.83 -2.10
C LYS A 84 14.96 30.35 -0.99
N GLY A 85 14.87 29.59 0.10
CA GLY A 85 14.58 30.19 1.40
C GLY A 85 15.69 31.20 1.71
N GLU A 86 15.33 32.36 2.29
CA GLU A 86 16.22 33.48 2.67
C GLU A 86 17.37 33.13 3.64
N ARG A 87 17.73 31.85 3.83
CA ARG A 87 18.85 31.41 4.66
C ARG A 87 19.57 30.22 4.02
N CYS A 88 20.13 30.41 2.84
CA CYS A 88 21.18 29.52 2.34
C CYS A 88 22.35 30.39 1.88
N GLY A 89 23.24 30.70 2.83
CA GLY A 89 24.51 31.35 2.52
C GLY A 89 25.38 30.38 1.74
N ALA A 90 25.69 30.72 0.50
CA ALA A 90 26.62 29.97 -0.32
C ALA A 90 28.03 30.11 0.27
N SER A 91 28.60 29.00 0.74
CA SER A 91 30.05 28.85 0.81
C SER A 91 30.45 27.87 -0.29
N GLU A 92 31.09 28.40 -1.32
CA GLU A 92 31.75 27.61 -2.36
C GLU A 92 32.90 26.81 -1.74
N GLY A 93 32.91 25.50 -1.99
CA GLY A 93 34.02 24.65 -1.56
C GLY A 93 33.63 23.20 -1.39
N SER A 94 33.84 22.41 -2.46
CA SER A 94 34.09 20.96 -2.46
C SER A 94 33.07 20.06 -1.74
N GLY A 95 32.38 19.26 -2.55
CA GLY A 95 31.24 18.43 -2.15
C GLY A 95 31.50 17.46 -0.99
N VAL A 96 30.56 17.48 -0.04
CA VAL A 96 29.80 16.32 0.43
C VAL A 96 28.43 16.88 0.84
N LEU A 97 27.36 16.57 0.11
CA LEU A 97 25.99 16.87 0.56
C LEU A 97 25.57 15.79 1.55
N GLU A 98 25.99 15.93 2.80
CA GLU A 98 25.41 15.15 3.89
C GLU A 98 24.10 15.80 4.32
N CYS A 99 23.04 15.53 3.55
CA CYS A 99 21.67 15.84 3.98
C CYS A 99 21.30 14.84 5.07
N HIS A 100 21.58 15.19 6.32
CA HIS A 100 20.98 14.51 7.46
C HIS A 100 19.45 14.54 7.30
N LEU A 101 18.88 13.38 7.02
CA LEU A 101 17.46 13.10 7.18
C LEU A 101 17.08 13.38 8.65
N LEU A 102 16.60 14.59 8.91
CA LEU A 102 15.75 14.84 10.07
C LEU A 102 14.31 14.78 9.60
N SER A 103 13.72 13.59 9.72
CA SER A 103 12.29 13.48 9.98
C SER A 103 12.11 13.23 11.48
N PRO A 104 10.92 13.42 12.09
CA PRO A 104 9.71 14.12 11.64
C PRO A 104 9.14 15.05 12.74
N LYS A 105 8.25 16.00 12.39
CA LYS A 105 6.92 16.23 13.04
C LYS A 105 6.25 17.56 12.61
N PRO A 106 4.92 17.66 12.78
CA PRO A 106 3.97 18.17 11.80
C PRO A 106 3.49 19.58 12.14
N SER A 107 2.55 20.07 11.33
CA SER A 107 1.88 21.37 11.41
C SER A 107 2.62 22.44 10.63
N LEU A 108 2.03 22.84 9.50
CA LEU A 108 1.70 24.25 9.27
C LEU A 108 0.77 24.33 8.05
N TYR A 109 -0.48 24.67 8.36
CA TYR A 109 -1.45 25.42 7.56
C TYR A 109 -0.99 25.87 6.16
N TRP A 110 -1.58 25.27 5.12
CA TRP A 110 -1.59 25.87 3.79
C TRP A 110 -2.73 26.89 3.70
N SER A 111 -2.47 28.14 4.07
CA SER A 111 -3.34 29.25 3.66
C SER A 111 -2.91 29.70 2.27
N GLY A 112 -3.65 29.25 1.25
CA GLY A 112 -3.50 29.71 -0.12
C GLY A 112 -3.76 31.21 -0.24
N ARG A 113 -2.86 31.91 -0.92
CA ARG A 113 -3.16 33.20 -1.53
C ARG A 113 -2.54 33.19 -2.92
N TYR A 114 -3.31 32.73 -3.90
CA TYR A 114 -3.06 33.02 -5.30
C TYR A 114 -3.22 34.53 -5.48
N ARG A 115 -2.16 35.19 -5.95
CA ARG A 115 -2.27 36.41 -6.74
C ARG A 115 -1.16 36.41 -7.78
#